data_AF-A0A2D7VTF4-F1
#
_entry.id   AF-A0A2D7VTF4-F1
#
_cell.length_a   1.000
_cell.length_b   1.000
_cell.length_c   1.000
_cell.angle_alpha   90.00
_cell.angle_beta   90.00
_cell.angle_gamma   90.00
#
_symmetry.space_group_name_H-M   'P 1'
#
loop_
_entity.id
_entity.type
_entity.pdbx_description
1 polymer ?
#
loop_
_entity_poly.entity_id
_entity_poly.type
_entity_poly.pdbx_seq_one_letter_code
_entity_poly.pdbx_strand_id
1 'polypeptide(L)'
;MAYLKNTLVLLMTFAVAVSNAQEIVWEQTEPFTTKNIRNKTGRSVNTIRIEKKIEVNGTVEIPTNITLAFGKNGSLLIANEATFLIVNGPIIAGKQHIFDVSAKGVGSYRSESISNIALFQAKTFYPEWWGVFPNVIPGKENTIPKAAHHIWLKEMMLDVAASGGGSIEFSEGVYYIRDLIIDFDNIKVYGQGKNKTILRFDRANFGYSTRRGGIVTIQGPTAEKYYSKMVPDGVPIMGNFSYEGIQHTIENIEFKDIGIEWDAAATVEDPAMNGLAIVNARNVMVNNVHVSLYGANRAYFVGNSFEGDVTENITIQNSSCDESRTGVFILIGYAKDENPRKKLIIDDIKILNNKFDLMSIQEIDVKNPHITLKYLDKYSSGVYFIGNEYTSSFTTSEGQYIERITGDFLIEGNTFNNADFGIRSWYGNKDEFKGYVHRVNIKNN
;
A
#
# COMPACT_ATOMS: atom_id res chain seq x y z
N MET A 1 -44.46 -15.49 46.23
CA MET A 1 -43.43 -16.41 45.71
C MET A 1 -43.79 -16.95 44.32
N ALA A 2 -44.29 -16.12 43.40
CA ALA A 2 -44.80 -16.55 42.09
C ALA A 2 -44.12 -15.88 40.88
N TYR A 3 -43.11 -15.03 41.10
CA TYR A 3 -42.41 -14.32 40.02
C TYR A 3 -41.05 -14.93 39.62
N LEU A 4 -40.61 -16.02 40.26
CA LEU A 4 -39.29 -16.62 39.98
C LEU A 4 -39.29 -17.79 38.98
N LYS A 5 -40.46 -18.30 38.57
CA LYS A 5 -40.53 -19.48 37.67
C LYS A 5 -40.58 -19.12 36.17
N ASN A 6 -41.08 -17.94 35.80
CA ASN A 6 -41.20 -17.58 34.38
C ASN A 6 -39.95 -16.93 33.80
N THR A 7 -39.08 -16.34 34.62
CA THR A 7 -37.82 -15.74 34.16
C THR A 7 -36.76 -16.81 33.83
N LEU A 8 -36.80 -17.97 34.52
CA LEU A 8 -35.86 -19.07 34.28
C LEU A 8 -36.15 -19.82 32.97
N VAL A 9 -37.43 -19.94 32.59
CA VAL A 9 -37.84 -20.58 31.31
C VAL A 9 -37.55 -19.66 30.12
N LEU A 10 -37.62 -18.33 30.30
CA LEU A 10 -37.28 -17.36 29.25
C LEU A 10 -35.75 -17.24 29.03
N LEU A 11 -34.95 -17.39 30.09
CA LEU A 11 -33.48 -17.46 29.99
C LEU A 11 -32.99 -18.80 29.42
N MET A 12 -33.67 -19.92 29.70
CA MET A 12 -33.33 -21.21 29.09
C MET A 12 -33.79 -21.34 27.63
N THR A 13 -34.74 -20.53 27.16
CA THR A 13 -35.14 -20.51 25.74
C THR A 13 -34.33 -19.51 24.91
N PHE A 14 -33.77 -18.45 25.51
CA PHE A 14 -32.79 -17.60 24.84
C PHE A 14 -31.38 -18.22 24.77
N ALA A 15 -31.04 -19.14 25.66
CA ALA A 15 -29.77 -19.88 25.61
C ALA A 15 -29.75 -21.00 24.54
N VAL A 16 -30.87 -21.30 23.88
CA VAL A 16 -30.99 -22.36 22.86
C VAL A 16 -31.26 -21.78 21.46
N ALA A 17 -31.22 -20.46 21.32
CA ALA A 17 -31.34 -19.76 20.02
C ALA A 17 -30.04 -19.04 19.60
N VAL A 18 -28.90 -19.35 20.24
CA VAL A 18 -27.62 -19.24 19.54
C VAL A 18 -27.60 -20.45 18.61
N SER A 19 -27.93 -20.22 17.35
CA SER A 19 -27.92 -21.23 16.29
C SER A 19 -26.69 -22.12 16.47
N ASN A 20 -26.89 -23.44 16.63
CA ASN A 20 -25.82 -24.41 16.58
C ASN A 20 -25.09 -24.22 15.25
N ALA A 21 -24.02 -23.43 15.25
CA ALA A 21 -23.07 -23.34 14.16
C ALA A 21 -22.46 -24.73 14.06
N GLN A 22 -23.04 -25.56 13.19
CA GLN A 22 -22.54 -26.91 13.01
C GLN A 22 -21.23 -26.78 12.25
N GLU A 23 -20.15 -27.11 12.94
CA GLU A 23 -18.80 -27.05 12.41
C GLU A 23 -18.43 -28.42 11.86
N ILE A 24 -17.74 -28.44 10.72
CA ILE A 24 -17.15 -29.67 10.17
C ILE A 24 -15.65 -29.48 10.00
N VAL A 25 -14.85 -30.50 10.33
CA VAL A 25 -13.45 -30.55 9.92
C VAL A 25 -13.38 -31.16 8.51
N TRP A 26 -12.63 -30.53 7.62
CA TRP A 26 -12.45 -31.06 6.27
C TRP A 26 -11.41 -32.19 6.26
N GLU A 27 -11.87 -33.40 5.97
CA GLU A 27 -11.01 -34.58 5.88
C GLU A 27 -10.25 -34.61 4.54
N GLN A 28 -8.95 -34.91 4.56
CA GLN A 28 -8.10 -34.92 3.36
C GLN A 28 -8.51 -35.95 2.30
N THR A 29 -9.26 -36.98 2.68
CA THR A 29 -9.73 -38.03 1.76
C THR A 29 -10.82 -37.53 0.81
N GLU A 30 -11.45 -36.39 1.11
CA GLU A 30 -12.49 -35.81 0.27
C GLU A 30 -11.96 -34.62 -0.54
N PRO A 31 -12.13 -34.62 -1.88
CA PRO A 31 -11.72 -33.50 -2.71
C PRO A 31 -12.40 -32.19 -2.28
N PHE A 32 -11.61 -31.14 -2.05
CA PHE A 32 -12.10 -29.81 -1.70
C PHE A 32 -12.65 -29.12 -2.95
N THR A 33 -13.93 -29.32 -3.23
CA THR A 33 -14.61 -28.81 -4.44
C THR A 33 -15.92 -28.12 -4.08
N THR A 34 -16.38 -27.18 -4.92
CA THR A 34 -17.67 -26.49 -4.73
C THR A 34 -18.83 -27.45 -4.51
N LYS A 35 -18.87 -28.56 -5.26
CA LYS A 35 -19.92 -29.59 -5.14
C LYS A 35 -19.89 -30.25 -3.75
N ASN A 36 -18.71 -30.67 -3.30
CA ASN A 36 -18.58 -31.35 -2.01
C ASN A 36 -18.83 -30.40 -0.84
N ILE A 37 -18.37 -29.15 -0.94
CA ILE A 37 -18.68 -28.09 0.02
C ILE A 37 -20.20 -27.96 0.14
N ARG A 38 -20.92 -27.72 -0.97
CA ARG A 38 -22.39 -27.58 -0.94
C ARG A 38 -23.13 -28.81 -0.39
N ASN A 39 -22.63 -30.02 -0.66
CA ASN A 39 -23.22 -31.25 -0.14
C ASN A 39 -23.07 -31.38 1.38
N LYS A 40 -21.91 -30.97 1.92
CA LYS A 40 -21.63 -31.02 3.36
C LYS A 40 -22.22 -29.82 4.11
N THR A 41 -22.27 -28.67 3.46
CA THR A 41 -22.75 -27.42 4.03
C THR A 41 -24.24 -27.19 3.79
N GLY A 42 -25.08 -28.22 3.97
CA GLY A 42 -26.54 -28.09 3.96
C GLY A 42 -27.03 -27.05 5.00
N ARG A 43 -28.34 -26.96 5.25
CA ARG A 43 -28.93 -25.85 6.04
C ARG A 43 -28.36 -25.62 7.46
N SER A 44 -27.63 -26.58 8.05
CA SER A 44 -27.14 -26.50 9.43
C SER A 44 -25.64 -26.24 9.60
N VAL A 45 -24.82 -26.51 8.58
CA VAL A 45 -23.36 -26.32 8.67
C VAL A 45 -22.99 -24.96 8.10
N ASN A 46 -22.34 -24.14 8.92
CA ASN A 46 -21.95 -22.77 8.57
C ASN A 46 -20.44 -22.52 8.70
N THR A 47 -19.66 -23.50 9.17
CA THR A 47 -18.22 -23.37 9.37
C THR A 47 -17.50 -24.62 8.90
N ILE A 48 -16.47 -24.45 8.07
CA ILE A 48 -15.53 -25.50 7.67
C ILE A 48 -14.19 -25.22 8.32
N ARG A 49 -13.73 -26.16 9.14
CA ARG A 49 -12.39 -26.17 9.72
C ARG A 49 -11.37 -26.82 8.80
N ILE A 50 -10.29 -26.10 8.55
CA ILE A 50 -9.13 -26.56 7.81
C ILE A 50 -8.00 -26.76 8.83
N GLU A 51 -7.75 -28.01 9.22
CA GLU A 51 -6.74 -28.35 10.25
C GLU A 51 -5.41 -28.84 9.65
N LYS A 52 -5.41 -29.15 8.35
CA LYS A 52 -4.24 -29.63 7.59
C LYS A 52 -4.19 -28.98 6.22
N LYS A 53 -3.04 -29.09 5.56
CA LYS A 53 -2.89 -28.69 4.15
C LYS A 53 -3.84 -29.48 3.25
N ILE A 54 -4.59 -28.77 2.42
CA ILE A 54 -5.52 -29.30 1.42
C ILE A 54 -5.14 -28.70 0.07
N GLU A 55 -5.06 -29.55 -0.95
CA GLU A 55 -4.85 -29.08 -2.32
C GLU A 55 -6.18 -28.68 -2.97
N VAL A 56 -6.23 -27.46 -3.50
CA VAL A 56 -7.34 -26.89 -4.26
C VAL A 56 -7.06 -27.13 -5.74
N ASN A 57 -8.03 -27.70 -6.45
CA ASN A 57 -7.91 -28.01 -7.87
C ASN A 57 -9.09 -27.43 -8.65
N GLY A 58 -8.82 -26.80 -9.79
CA GLY A 58 -9.83 -26.15 -10.61
C GLY A 58 -10.44 -24.94 -9.92
N THR A 59 -11.72 -24.66 -10.18
CA THR A 59 -12.43 -23.54 -9.54
C THR A 59 -13.24 -24.03 -8.33
N VAL A 60 -12.94 -23.49 -7.16
CA VAL A 60 -13.62 -23.79 -5.90
C VAL A 60 -14.24 -22.52 -5.34
N GLU A 61 -15.53 -22.57 -5.07
CA GLU A 61 -16.31 -21.46 -4.55
C GLU A 61 -16.86 -21.79 -3.17
N ILE A 62 -16.52 -20.96 -2.19
CA ILE A 62 -17.07 -20.99 -0.83
C ILE A 62 -18.27 -20.04 -0.78
N PRO A 63 -19.47 -20.52 -0.43
CA PRO A 63 -20.67 -19.68 -0.35
C PRO A 63 -20.60 -18.61 0.76
N THR A 64 -21.39 -17.54 0.61
CA THR A 64 -21.44 -16.41 1.55
C THR A 64 -21.82 -16.79 2.98
N ASN A 65 -22.59 -17.85 3.17
CA ASN A 65 -23.03 -18.33 4.48
C ASN A 65 -22.03 -19.28 5.16
N ILE A 66 -20.88 -19.57 4.54
CA ILE A 66 -19.88 -20.50 5.04
C ILE A 66 -18.61 -19.76 5.47
N THR A 67 -18.22 -19.97 6.72
CA THR A 67 -16.96 -19.47 7.28
C THR A 67 -15.87 -20.51 7.10
N LEU A 68 -14.70 -20.09 6.61
CA LEU A 68 -13.49 -20.92 6.67
C LEU A 68 -12.72 -20.60 7.95
N ALA A 69 -12.53 -21.61 8.80
CA ALA A 69 -11.74 -21.50 10.03
C ALA A 69 -10.44 -22.30 9.89
N PHE A 70 -9.29 -21.67 10.09
CA PHE A 70 -7.99 -22.32 9.92
C PHE A 70 -7.37 -22.68 11.28
N GLY A 71 -7.10 -23.96 11.46
CA GLY A 71 -6.24 -24.46 12.53
C GLY A 71 -4.77 -24.09 12.29
N LYS A 72 -3.91 -24.34 13.28
CA LYS A 72 -2.48 -23.93 13.26
C LYS A 72 -1.70 -24.46 12.04
N ASN A 73 -2.09 -25.64 11.54
CA ASN A 73 -1.44 -26.31 10.40
C ASN A 73 -2.33 -26.36 9.15
N GLY A 74 -3.46 -25.65 9.18
CA GLY A 74 -4.41 -25.60 8.08
C GLY A 74 -3.93 -24.66 6.98
N SER A 75 -3.94 -25.13 5.74
CA SER A 75 -3.68 -24.29 4.58
C SER A 75 -4.34 -24.84 3.31
N LEU A 76 -4.58 -23.96 2.35
CA LEU A 76 -5.09 -24.28 1.02
C LEU A 76 -3.96 -24.06 0.01
N LEU A 77 -3.51 -25.13 -0.64
CA LEU A 77 -2.54 -25.09 -1.72
C LEU A 77 -3.24 -24.89 -3.05
N ILE A 78 -2.94 -23.80 -3.73
CA ILE A 78 -3.39 -23.56 -5.10
C ILE A 78 -2.55 -24.45 -6.03
N ALA A 79 -3.15 -25.46 -6.65
CA ALA A 79 -2.39 -26.50 -7.34
C ALA A 79 -1.60 -26.00 -8.57
N ASN A 80 -2.09 -24.97 -9.27
CA ASN A 80 -1.49 -24.44 -10.50
C ASN A 80 -2.13 -23.10 -10.92
N GLU A 81 -1.59 -22.48 -11.97
CA GLU A 81 -2.04 -21.21 -12.54
C GLU A 81 -3.53 -21.18 -12.98
N ALA A 82 -4.13 -22.33 -13.28
CA ALA A 82 -5.53 -22.44 -13.71
C ALA A 82 -6.51 -22.71 -12.54
N THR A 83 -6.01 -22.76 -11.30
CA THR A 83 -6.81 -23.02 -10.10
C THR A 83 -7.29 -21.70 -9.50
N PHE A 84 -8.57 -21.63 -9.14
CA PHE A 84 -9.19 -20.44 -8.57
C PHE A 84 -9.94 -20.78 -7.29
N LEU A 85 -9.63 -20.09 -6.20
CA LEU A 85 -10.33 -20.17 -4.92
C LEU A 85 -11.13 -18.89 -4.71
N ILE A 86 -12.46 -18.99 -4.73
CA ILE A 86 -13.37 -17.87 -4.52
C ILE A 86 -14.00 -18.02 -3.15
N VAL A 87 -13.70 -17.12 -2.22
CA VAL A 87 -14.22 -17.15 -0.85
C VAL A 87 -15.21 -16.00 -0.66
N ASN A 88 -16.51 -16.31 -0.79
CA ASN A 88 -17.56 -15.33 -0.60
C ASN A 88 -17.97 -15.16 0.87
N GLY A 89 -17.58 -16.09 1.75
CA GLY A 89 -17.90 -16.04 3.17
C GLY A 89 -16.71 -15.58 4.04
N PRO A 90 -16.88 -15.52 5.37
CA PRO A 90 -15.84 -15.04 6.28
C PRO A 90 -14.65 -16.00 6.40
N ILE A 91 -13.50 -15.45 6.81
CA ILE A 91 -12.30 -16.21 7.19
C ILE A 91 -11.99 -15.94 8.66
N ILE A 92 -11.70 -17.01 9.41
CA ILE A 92 -11.16 -16.95 10.76
C ILE A 92 -9.79 -17.64 10.75
N ALA A 93 -8.73 -16.85 10.81
CA ALA A 93 -7.36 -17.34 10.87
C ALA A 93 -6.48 -16.36 11.67
N GLY A 94 -5.47 -16.91 12.35
CA GLY A 94 -4.39 -16.11 12.94
C GLY A 94 -3.35 -15.68 11.90
N LYS A 95 -2.24 -15.12 12.36
CA LYS A 95 -1.10 -14.75 11.52
C LYS A 95 -0.24 -15.99 11.20
N GLN A 96 -0.66 -16.74 10.18
CA GLN A 96 -0.07 -18.01 9.76
C GLN A 96 -0.28 -18.21 8.25
N HIS A 97 0.47 -19.12 7.63
CA HIS A 97 0.36 -19.42 6.20
C HIS A 97 -0.89 -20.24 5.91
N ILE A 98 -1.92 -19.61 5.35
CA ILE A 98 -3.21 -20.27 5.03
C ILE A 98 -3.44 -20.44 3.53
N PHE A 99 -2.75 -19.65 2.70
CA PHE A 99 -2.81 -19.69 1.25
C PHE A 99 -1.44 -20.00 0.68
N ASP A 100 -1.22 -21.27 0.34
CA ASP A 100 0.02 -21.72 -0.27
C ASP A 100 -0.06 -21.53 -1.79
N VAL A 101 0.56 -20.45 -2.25
CA VAL A 101 0.66 -20.03 -3.65
C VAL A 101 2.03 -20.38 -4.25
N SER A 102 2.75 -21.36 -3.67
CA SER A 102 4.11 -21.72 -4.10
C SER A 102 4.17 -22.65 -5.33
N ALA A 103 3.03 -23.19 -5.77
CA ALA A 103 2.98 -24.08 -6.92
C ALA A 103 3.42 -23.36 -8.21
N LYS A 104 4.06 -24.11 -9.11
CA LYS A 104 4.63 -23.55 -10.34
C LYS A 104 3.54 -22.85 -11.18
N GLY A 105 3.81 -21.60 -11.54
CA GLY A 105 2.90 -20.77 -12.36
C GLY A 105 1.89 -19.95 -11.53
N VAL A 106 1.63 -20.34 -10.27
CA VAL A 106 0.83 -19.52 -9.35
C VAL A 106 1.62 -18.25 -8.99
N GLY A 107 0.96 -17.09 -9.02
CA GLY A 107 1.62 -15.80 -8.86
C GLY A 107 2.52 -15.40 -10.04
N SER A 108 2.51 -16.14 -11.16
CA SER A 108 3.13 -15.63 -12.39
C SER A 108 2.27 -14.50 -12.97
N TYR A 109 2.62 -13.27 -12.59
CA TYR A 109 1.96 -12.09 -13.10
C TYR A 109 2.40 -11.85 -14.53
N ARG A 110 1.46 -12.10 -15.43
CA ARG A 110 1.43 -11.40 -16.70
C ARG A 110 0.35 -10.33 -16.56
N SER A 111 0.23 -9.44 -17.53
CA SER A 111 -0.78 -8.37 -17.49
C SER A 111 -2.13 -8.94 -17.04
N GLU A 112 -2.49 -10.15 -17.50
CA GLU A 112 -3.74 -10.90 -17.29
C GLU A 112 -4.15 -11.34 -15.93
N SER A 113 -3.22 -11.42 -15.02
CA SER A 113 -3.42 -12.30 -13.90
C SER A 113 -4.44 -11.67 -12.96
N ILE A 114 -5.63 -12.27 -12.91
CA ILE A 114 -6.52 -12.18 -11.76
C ILE A 114 -5.91 -13.01 -10.64
N SER A 115 -6.06 -12.55 -9.39
CA SER A 115 -5.61 -13.32 -8.22
C SER A 115 -6.17 -14.74 -8.30
N ASN A 116 -5.35 -15.74 -8.00
CA ASN A 116 -5.84 -17.12 -7.93
C ASN A 116 -6.76 -17.33 -6.72
N ILE A 117 -6.78 -16.36 -5.81
CA ILE A 117 -7.66 -16.30 -4.65
C ILE A 117 -8.56 -15.08 -4.84
N ALA A 118 -9.80 -15.12 -4.37
CA ALA A 118 -10.67 -13.96 -4.39
C ALA A 118 -11.44 -13.93 -3.09
N LEU A 119 -11.22 -12.89 -2.28
CA LEU A 119 -11.86 -12.70 -0.99
C LEU A 119 -12.87 -11.56 -1.12
N PHE A 120 -14.12 -11.78 -0.68
CA PHE A 120 -15.18 -10.77 -0.79
C PHE A 120 -15.79 -10.30 0.54
N GLN A 121 -15.52 -11.00 1.65
CA GLN A 121 -16.01 -10.62 2.99
C GLN A 121 -14.89 -10.51 4.04
N ALA A 122 -13.63 -10.60 3.62
CA ALA A 122 -12.51 -10.38 4.51
C ALA A 122 -12.40 -8.88 4.83
N LYS A 123 -12.19 -8.55 6.11
CA LYS A 123 -11.95 -7.17 6.57
C LYS A 123 -10.55 -6.94 7.11
N THR A 124 -9.87 -8.03 7.47
CA THR A 124 -8.52 -8.03 8.00
C THR A 124 -7.68 -8.99 7.18
N PHE A 125 -6.47 -8.56 6.86
CA PHE A 125 -5.52 -9.26 6.01
C PHE A 125 -4.17 -9.27 6.72
N TYR A 126 -3.48 -10.40 6.68
CA TYR A 126 -2.14 -10.55 7.23
C TYR A 126 -1.22 -11.02 6.09
N PRO A 127 -0.09 -10.36 5.82
CA PRO A 127 0.87 -10.83 4.79
C PRO A 127 1.28 -12.29 4.99
N GLU A 128 1.29 -12.76 6.24
CA GLU A 128 1.58 -14.14 6.63
C GLU A 128 0.60 -15.15 6.02
N TRP A 129 -0.64 -14.75 5.70
CA TRP A 129 -1.61 -15.62 5.05
C TRP A 129 -1.11 -16.13 3.70
N TRP A 130 -0.33 -15.33 2.95
CA TRP A 130 0.31 -15.72 1.69
C TRP A 130 1.77 -16.16 1.85
N GLY A 131 2.25 -16.30 3.08
CA GLY A 131 3.61 -16.75 3.35
C GLY A 131 4.67 -15.64 3.42
N VAL A 132 4.26 -14.37 3.46
CA VAL A 132 5.18 -13.24 3.69
C VAL A 132 5.37 -13.06 5.20
N PHE A 133 6.45 -13.63 5.73
CA PHE A 133 6.74 -13.62 7.18
C PHE A 133 7.82 -12.59 7.56
N PRO A 134 7.75 -12.05 8.79
CA PRO A 134 8.83 -11.20 9.30
C PRO A 134 10.12 -12.01 9.49
N ASN A 135 11.25 -11.35 9.30
CA ASN A 135 12.62 -11.85 9.42
C ASN A 135 12.98 -13.00 8.46
N VAL A 136 12.16 -13.25 7.44
CA VAL A 136 12.44 -14.21 6.37
C VAL A 136 12.95 -13.44 5.15
N ILE A 137 14.17 -13.77 4.70
CA ILE A 137 14.78 -13.17 3.51
C ILE A 137 14.58 -14.15 2.34
N PRO A 138 13.79 -13.80 1.30
CA PRO A 138 13.61 -14.65 0.14
C PRO A 138 14.95 -15.03 -0.51
N GLY A 139 15.08 -16.25 -1.03
CA GLY A 139 16.27 -16.72 -1.74
C GLY A 139 17.56 -16.87 -0.92
N LYS A 140 17.54 -16.54 0.38
CA LYS A 140 18.63 -16.91 1.32
C LYS A 140 18.42 -18.32 1.88
N GLU A 141 17.16 -18.70 2.09
CA GLU A 141 16.77 -20.07 2.40
C GLU A 141 16.42 -20.77 1.08
N ASN A 142 17.07 -21.90 0.78
CA ASN A 142 17.00 -22.61 -0.51
C ASN A 142 15.58 -23.01 -0.99
N THR A 143 14.54 -22.73 -0.21
CA THR A 143 13.14 -23.13 -0.43
C THR A 143 12.24 -22.00 -0.94
N ILE A 144 12.63 -20.71 -0.80
CA ILE A 144 11.78 -19.57 -1.17
C ILE A 144 12.42 -18.82 -2.36
N PRO A 145 11.72 -18.66 -3.51
CA PRO A 145 12.22 -17.85 -4.62
C PRO A 145 12.52 -16.41 -4.22
N LYS A 146 13.59 -15.80 -4.75
CA LYS A 146 14.00 -14.40 -4.44
C LYS A 146 12.88 -13.36 -4.60
N ALA A 147 12.00 -13.55 -5.58
CA ALA A 147 10.91 -12.61 -5.86
C ALA A 147 9.60 -12.93 -5.12
N ALA A 148 9.57 -13.98 -4.29
CA ALA A 148 8.34 -14.53 -3.71
C ALA A 148 7.56 -13.49 -2.91
N HIS A 149 8.21 -12.75 -1.99
CA HIS A 149 7.50 -11.77 -1.17
C HIS A 149 6.85 -10.64 -1.99
N HIS A 150 7.54 -10.13 -3.02
CA HIS A 150 6.95 -9.13 -3.92
C HIS A 150 5.72 -9.69 -4.64
N ILE A 151 5.80 -10.93 -5.11
CA ILE A 151 4.70 -11.61 -5.80
C ILE A 151 3.53 -11.85 -4.84
N TRP A 152 3.77 -12.42 -3.67
CA TRP A 152 2.72 -12.80 -2.73
C TRP A 152 2.04 -11.60 -2.08
N LEU A 153 2.78 -10.52 -1.83
CA LEU A 153 2.19 -9.26 -1.37
C LEU A 153 1.27 -8.67 -2.43
N LYS A 154 1.60 -8.84 -3.72
CA LYS A 154 0.73 -8.42 -4.82
C LYS A 154 -0.58 -9.22 -4.86
N GLU A 155 -0.56 -10.54 -4.63
CA GLU A 155 -1.79 -11.36 -4.52
C GLU A 155 -2.67 -10.82 -3.38
N MET A 156 -2.07 -10.57 -2.22
CA MET A 156 -2.79 -10.02 -1.07
C MET A 156 -3.48 -8.69 -1.42
N MET A 157 -2.77 -7.77 -2.07
CA MET A 157 -3.34 -6.45 -2.40
C MET A 157 -4.52 -6.55 -3.37
N LEU A 158 -4.48 -7.48 -4.32
CA LEU A 158 -5.61 -7.79 -5.20
C LEU A 158 -6.83 -8.27 -4.42
N ASP A 159 -6.62 -9.12 -3.41
CA ASP A 159 -7.69 -9.67 -2.58
C ASP A 159 -8.32 -8.61 -1.66
N VAL A 160 -7.51 -7.68 -1.14
CA VAL A 160 -8.00 -6.54 -0.35
C VAL A 160 -8.85 -5.62 -1.24
N ALA A 161 -8.40 -5.35 -2.47
CA ALA A 161 -9.15 -4.55 -3.44
C ALA A 161 -10.49 -5.21 -3.81
N ALA A 162 -10.49 -6.53 -4.06
CA ALA A 162 -11.71 -7.29 -4.34
C ALA A 162 -12.72 -7.28 -3.17
N SER A 163 -12.24 -7.19 -1.93
CA SER A 163 -13.06 -7.01 -0.73
C SER A 163 -13.59 -5.58 -0.54
N GLY A 164 -13.21 -4.62 -1.40
CA GLY A 164 -13.60 -3.21 -1.28
C GLY A 164 -12.82 -2.43 -0.22
N GLY A 165 -11.66 -2.95 0.20
CA GLY A 165 -10.80 -2.36 1.22
C GLY A 165 -10.68 -3.22 2.48
N GLY A 166 -10.01 -2.68 3.51
CA GLY A 166 -9.79 -3.42 4.76
C GLY A 166 -8.56 -2.99 5.55
N SER A 167 -8.25 -3.77 6.57
CA SER A 167 -7.08 -3.58 7.44
C SER A 167 -6.00 -4.60 7.13
N ILE A 168 -4.82 -4.13 6.74
CA ILE A 168 -3.61 -4.93 6.56
C ILE A 168 -2.79 -4.80 7.84
N GLU A 169 -2.60 -5.90 8.54
CA GLU A 169 -1.92 -5.94 9.83
C GLU A 169 -0.61 -6.71 9.75
N PHE A 170 0.48 -6.02 10.01
CA PHE A 170 1.80 -6.62 10.09
C PHE A 170 2.11 -7.07 11.53
N SER A 171 2.82 -8.18 11.67
CA SER A 171 3.44 -8.59 12.94
C SER A 171 4.68 -7.76 13.26
N GLU A 172 5.21 -7.99 14.45
CA GLU A 172 6.54 -7.51 14.81
C GLU A 172 7.63 -8.24 14.01
N GLY A 173 8.65 -7.49 13.58
CA GLY A 173 9.82 -7.96 12.83
C GLY A 173 10.02 -7.23 11.50
N VAL A 174 11.03 -7.68 10.73
CA VAL A 174 11.45 -7.06 9.47
C VAL A 174 10.86 -7.80 8.28
N TYR A 175 10.00 -7.16 7.50
CA TYR A 175 9.47 -7.68 6.25
C TYR A 175 10.35 -7.21 5.10
N TYR A 176 10.95 -8.15 4.39
CA TYR A 176 11.75 -7.87 3.20
C TYR A 176 10.80 -7.78 2.00
N ILE A 177 10.52 -6.55 1.56
CA ILE A 177 9.58 -6.24 0.50
C ILE A 177 10.24 -5.36 -0.56
N ARG A 178 9.71 -5.40 -1.78
CA ARG A 178 10.16 -4.49 -2.83
C ARG A 178 9.41 -3.16 -2.74
N ASP A 179 8.08 -3.28 -2.70
CA ASP A 179 7.10 -2.21 -2.77
C ASP A 179 5.83 -2.65 -2.05
N LEU A 180 5.18 -1.71 -1.35
CA LEU A 180 3.79 -1.82 -0.94
C LEU A 180 3.02 -0.70 -1.64
N ILE A 181 2.17 -1.08 -2.59
CA ILE A 181 1.40 -0.13 -3.42
C ILE A 181 -0.06 -0.20 -2.98
N ILE A 182 -0.59 0.96 -2.57
CA ILE A 182 -1.99 1.17 -2.19
C ILE A 182 -2.62 2.05 -3.25
N ASP A 183 -3.47 1.46 -4.09
CA ASP A 183 -4.08 2.12 -5.25
C ASP A 183 -5.60 1.94 -5.32
N PHE A 184 -6.24 1.83 -4.15
CA PHE A 184 -7.69 1.75 -3.99
C PHE A 184 -8.12 2.28 -2.61
N ASP A 185 -9.41 2.53 -2.45
CA ASP A 185 -10.00 3.22 -1.31
C ASP A 185 -10.06 2.38 -0.02
N ASN A 186 -10.27 3.06 1.09
CA ASN A 186 -10.69 2.47 2.38
C ASN A 186 -9.67 1.47 2.96
N ILE A 187 -8.40 1.86 2.96
CA ILE A 187 -7.29 1.02 3.43
C ILE A 187 -6.71 1.51 4.73
N LYS A 188 -6.43 0.54 5.59
CA LYS A 188 -5.79 0.72 6.87
C LYS A 188 -4.57 -0.18 6.93
N VAL A 189 -3.39 0.38 7.13
CA VAL A 189 -2.14 -0.39 7.23
C VAL A 189 -1.49 -0.13 8.58
N TYR A 190 -1.32 -1.19 9.36
CA TYR A 190 -0.91 -1.11 10.75
C TYR A 190 0.24 -2.08 11.07
N GLY A 191 1.25 -1.57 11.76
CA GLY A 191 2.29 -2.39 12.41
C GLY A 191 2.10 -2.46 13.92
N GLN A 192 3.08 -3.04 14.61
CA GLN A 192 3.11 -3.14 16.07
C GLN A 192 3.87 -1.96 16.74
N GLY A 193 4.30 -0.99 15.94
CA GLY A 193 5.08 0.19 16.35
C GLY A 193 6.24 0.43 15.37
N LYS A 194 6.60 1.71 15.16
CA LYS A 194 7.59 2.10 14.14
C LYS A 194 8.99 1.51 14.29
N ASN A 195 9.35 1.07 15.49
CA ASN A 195 10.63 0.38 15.77
C ASN A 195 10.47 -1.14 15.93
N LYS A 196 9.26 -1.66 15.74
CA LYS A 196 8.92 -3.09 15.93
C LYS A 196 8.58 -3.76 14.61
N THR A 197 7.80 -3.11 13.77
CA THR A 197 7.45 -3.59 12.43
C THR A 197 8.19 -2.75 11.41
N ILE A 198 9.05 -3.37 10.61
CA ILE A 198 9.87 -2.68 9.61
C ILE A 198 9.58 -3.26 8.23
N LEU A 199 9.26 -2.40 7.26
CA LEU A 199 9.19 -2.74 5.84
C LEU A 199 10.52 -2.35 5.20
N ARG A 200 11.34 -3.33 4.86
CA ARG A 200 12.71 -3.13 4.38
C ARG A 200 12.86 -3.54 2.92
N PHE A 201 13.51 -2.68 2.13
CA PHE A 201 13.91 -3.04 0.78
C PHE A 201 15.05 -4.07 0.78
N ASP A 202 14.94 -5.09 -0.08
CA ASP A 202 15.99 -6.09 -0.26
C ASP A 202 16.70 -5.95 -1.62
N ARG A 203 17.85 -5.28 -1.59
CA ARG A 203 18.70 -5.05 -2.77
C ARG A 203 19.15 -6.33 -3.45
N ALA A 204 19.45 -7.39 -2.68
CA ALA A 204 19.99 -8.63 -3.23
C ALA A 204 18.96 -9.39 -4.07
N ASN A 205 17.67 -9.15 -3.80
CA ASN A 205 16.55 -9.80 -4.46
C ASN A 205 15.91 -8.94 -5.55
N PHE A 206 15.78 -7.64 -5.33
CA PHE A 206 14.97 -6.79 -6.22
C PHE A 206 15.78 -5.89 -7.16
N GLY A 207 17.10 -5.82 -7.01
CA GLY A 207 17.93 -4.98 -7.87
C GLY A 207 17.71 -3.50 -7.58
N TYR A 208 17.25 -2.74 -8.58
CA TYR A 208 17.08 -1.29 -8.50
C TYR A 208 15.61 -0.87 -8.30
N SER A 209 15.39 0.37 -7.88
CA SER A 209 14.07 0.96 -7.71
C SER A 209 13.25 1.04 -8.99
N THR A 210 11.92 1.01 -8.84
CA THR A 210 10.97 1.57 -9.79
C THR A 210 10.87 3.08 -9.58
N ARG A 211 11.44 3.86 -10.51
CA ARG A 211 11.46 5.32 -10.40
C ARG A 211 10.03 5.88 -10.29
N ARG A 212 9.80 6.64 -9.20
CA ARG A 212 8.56 7.34 -8.79
C ARG A 212 7.63 6.58 -7.83
N GLY A 213 7.99 5.39 -7.35
CA GLY A 213 7.35 4.76 -6.19
C GLY A 213 8.32 4.73 -5.01
N GLY A 214 7.84 5.07 -3.81
CA GLY A 214 8.60 4.81 -2.59
C GLY A 214 8.58 3.32 -2.25
N ILE A 215 9.31 2.92 -1.20
CA ILE A 215 9.16 1.58 -0.60
C ILE A 215 7.68 1.32 -0.28
N VAL A 216 6.99 2.37 0.16
CA VAL A 216 5.54 2.43 0.25
C VAL A 216 5.01 3.52 -0.67
N THR A 217 3.96 3.23 -1.42
CA THR A 217 3.30 4.20 -2.32
C THR A 217 1.79 4.14 -2.10
N ILE A 218 1.19 5.30 -1.81
CA ILE A 218 -0.25 5.53 -1.79
C ILE A 218 -0.54 6.36 -3.04
N GLN A 219 -1.07 5.71 -4.08
CA GLN A 219 -1.30 6.40 -5.34
C GLN A 219 -2.55 5.91 -6.05
N GLY A 220 -3.47 6.83 -6.34
CA GLY A 220 -4.66 6.51 -7.12
C GLY A 220 -4.29 5.96 -8.50
N PRO A 221 -5.03 4.95 -9.01
CA PRO A 221 -4.59 4.17 -10.15
C PRO A 221 -4.52 5.05 -11.40
N THR A 222 -3.44 4.87 -12.14
CA THR A 222 -3.32 5.37 -13.52
C THR A 222 -4.07 4.44 -14.47
N ALA A 223 -4.43 4.91 -15.67
CA ALA A 223 -5.15 4.10 -16.65
C ALA A 223 -4.41 2.81 -17.07
N GLU A 224 -3.10 2.74 -16.85
CA GLU A 224 -2.43 1.45 -16.67
C GLU A 224 -2.82 0.85 -15.32
N LYS A 225 -3.83 -0.02 -15.36
CA LYS A 225 -4.12 -0.95 -14.28
C LYS A 225 -2.82 -1.69 -13.97
N TYR A 226 -2.30 -1.53 -12.75
CA TYR A 226 -1.23 -2.37 -12.20
C TYR A 226 -1.58 -3.89 -12.21
N TYR A 227 -2.80 -4.22 -12.64
CA TYR A 227 -3.50 -5.49 -12.45
C TYR A 227 -4.38 -5.97 -13.65
N SER A 228 -4.10 -5.70 -14.94
CA SER A 228 -4.95 -6.27 -16.04
C SER A 228 -4.30 -6.68 -17.37
N LYS A 229 -4.74 -7.82 -18.00
CA LYS A 229 -4.34 -8.24 -19.38
C LYS A 229 -5.01 -7.34 -20.37
N MET A 230 -4.38 -7.17 -21.52
CA MET A 230 -4.81 -7.82 -22.79
C MET A 230 -3.67 -7.81 -23.84
N VAL A 231 -3.80 -8.71 -24.84
CA VAL A 231 -2.87 -9.26 -25.87
C VAL A 231 -2.67 -8.36 -27.13
N PRO A 232 -1.91 -8.71 -28.23
CA PRO A 232 -0.71 -9.54 -28.44
C PRO A 232 0.30 -8.87 -29.44
N ASP A 233 1.29 -8.08 -29.02
CA ASP A 233 2.37 -7.63 -29.95
C ASP A 233 3.78 -7.57 -29.30
N GLY A 234 4.00 -8.42 -28.29
CA GLY A 234 5.35 -8.95 -28.05
C GLY A 234 6.43 -7.99 -27.52
N VAL A 235 6.08 -6.94 -26.75
CA VAL A 235 7.09 -6.15 -26.02
C VAL A 235 6.74 -6.05 -24.54
N PRO A 236 7.61 -6.52 -23.61
CA PRO A 236 7.41 -6.36 -22.18
C PRO A 236 7.66 -4.90 -21.76
N ILE A 237 6.71 -4.30 -21.03
CA ILE A 237 6.92 -2.98 -20.42
C ILE A 237 7.43 -3.19 -18.99
N MET A 238 8.67 -2.75 -18.76
CA MET A 238 9.26 -2.59 -17.43
C MET A 238 8.56 -1.46 -16.68
N GLY A 239 8.07 -1.76 -15.46
CA GLY A 239 8.00 -0.88 -14.29
C GLY A 239 7.87 0.62 -14.48
N ASN A 240 6.98 1.07 -15.37
CA ASN A 240 6.67 2.47 -15.57
C ASN A 240 5.17 2.57 -15.81
N PHE A 241 4.51 3.31 -14.93
CA PHE A 241 3.18 3.83 -15.10
C PHE A 241 2.97 4.41 -16.52
N SER A 242 1.95 3.95 -17.25
CA SER A 242 1.36 4.72 -18.34
C SER A 242 0.42 5.75 -17.76
N TYR A 243 0.82 7.00 -17.95
CA TYR A 243 0.19 8.20 -17.42
C TYR A 243 -0.89 8.77 -18.36
N GLU A 244 -1.35 7.99 -19.34
CA GLU A 244 -2.34 8.40 -20.34
C GLU A 244 -3.71 7.76 -20.04
N GLY A 245 -4.62 8.55 -19.44
CA GLY A 245 -6.03 8.20 -19.26
C GLY A 245 -6.68 8.87 -18.04
N ILE A 246 -7.94 8.52 -17.74
CA ILE A 246 -8.71 9.13 -16.63
C ILE A 246 -8.09 8.70 -15.30
N GLN A 247 -7.57 9.66 -14.53
CA GLN A 247 -7.08 9.43 -13.17
C GLN A 247 -8.25 9.23 -12.22
N HIS A 248 -8.13 8.24 -11.33
CA HIS A 248 -9.06 8.07 -10.21
C HIS A 248 -8.34 8.41 -8.91
N THR A 249 -8.83 9.42 -8.20
CA THR A 249 -8.32 9.77 -6.87
C THR A 249 -8.85 8.78 -5.86
N ILE A 250 -7.93 8.14 -5.13
CA ILE A 250 -8.30 7.21 -4.05
C ILE A 250 -8.49 7.95 -2.72
N GLU A 251 -9.24 7.37 -1.80
CA GLU A 251 -9.56 8.02 -0.54
C GLU A 251 -9.61 7.12 0.70
N ASN A 252 -9.52 7.77 1.86
CA ASN A 252 -9.69 7.19 3.20
C ASN A 252 -8.61 6.16 3.54
N ILE A 253 -7.35 6.62 3.57
CA ILE A 253 -6.18 5.78 3.82
C ILE A 253 -5.57 6.11 5.19
N GLU A 254 -5.32 5.10 6.03
CA GLU A 254 -4.58 5.24 7.28
C GLU A 254 -3.33 4.35 7.26
N PHE A 255 -2.17 4.92 7.56
CA PHE A 255 -0.89 4.21 7.63
C PHE A 255 -0.20 4.55 8.95
N LYS A 256 -0.07 3.57 9.86
CA LYS A 256 0.51 3.84 11.19
C LYS A 256 1.35 2.71 11.76
N ASP A 257 2.19 3.09 12.72
CA ASP A 257 2.94 2.18 13.60
C ASP A 257 3.94 1.28 12.84
N ILE A 258 4.60 1.82 11.81
CA ILE A 258 5.49 1.10 10.89
C ILE A 258 6.80 1.87 10.68
N GLY A 259 7.92 1.16 10.65
CA GLY A 259 9.21 1.62 10.13
C GLY A 259 9.35 1.26 8.65
N ILE A 260 9.93 2.15 7.88
CA ILE A 260 10.24 1.97 6.45
C ILE A 260 11.73 2.16 6.30
N GLU A 261 12.41 1.17 5.75
CA GLU A 261 13.88 1.17 5.69
C GLU A 261 14.38 0.84 4.29
N TRP A 262 15.18 1.74 3.74
CA TRP A 262 15.95 1.49 2.54
C TRP A 262 17.23 0.72 2.86
N ASP A 263 17.75 -0.07 1.94
CA ASP A 263 19.01 -0.79 2.17
C ASP A 263 20.21 0.16 1.94
N ALA A 264 21.15 0.21 2.88
CA ALA A 264 22.31 1.10 2.80
C ALA A 264 23.17 0.86 1.55
N ALA A 265 23.34 -0.40 1.11
CA ALA A 265 24.07 -0.70 -0.10
C ALA A 265 23.29 -0.26 -1.36
N ALA A 266 21.95 -0.31 -1.31
CA ALA A 266 21.10 0.24 -2.37
C ALA A 266 21.18 1.76 -2.46
N THR A 267 21.39 2.50 -1.36
CA THR A 267 21.48 3.98 -1.41
C THR A 267 22.58 4.49 -2.32
N VAL A 268 23.74 3.83 -2.32
CA VAL A 268 24.89 4.23 -3.14
C VAL A 268 24.57 4.13 -4.62
N GLU A 269 23.83 3.09 -5.01
CA GLU A 269 23.50 2.82 -6.40
C GLU A 269 22.23 3.56 -6.87
N ASP A 270 21.29 3.75 -5.94
CA ASP A 270 20.01 4.43 -6.15
C ASP A 270 19.65 5.38 -5.01
N PRO A 271 20.24 6.59 -5.01
CA PRO A 271 19.97 7.57 -3.98
C PRO A 271 18.62 8.26 -4.15
N ALA A 272 17.89 8.02 -5.24
CA ALA A 272 16.68 8.76 -5.59
C ALA A 272 15.43 8.31 -4.80
N MET A 273 15.57 7.29 -3.94
CA MET A 273 14.47 6.64 -3.23
C MET A 273 13.66 7.59 -2.35
N ASN A 274 12.35 7.34 -2.32
CA ASN A 274 11.45 7.89 -1.31
C ASN A 274 11.05 6.79 -0.32
N GLY A 275 10.87 7.12 0.95
CA GLY A 275 10.33 6.15 1.92
C GLY A 275 8.85 5.87 1.64
N LEU A 276 8.02 6.89 1.82
CA LEU A 276 6.58 6.84 1.57
C LEU A 276 6.18 7.94 0.58
N ALA A 277 5.56 7.56 -0.54
CA ALA A 277 5.03 8.49 -1.53
C ALA A 277 3.49 8.54 -1.51
N ILE A 278 2.91 9.74 -1.60
CA ILE A 278 1.46 10.01 -1.62
C ILE A 278 1.16 10.89 -2.83
N VAL A 279 0.37 10.36 -3.78
CA VAL A 279 0.02 11.06 -5.02
C VAL A 279 -1.40 10.71 -5.43
N ASN A 280 -2.20 11.67 -5.91
CA ASN A 280 -3.56 11.40 -6.38
C ASN A 280 -4.42 10.64 -5.34
N ALA A 281 -4.39 11.10 -4.10
CA ALA A 281 -5.10 10.53 -2.97
C ALA A 281 -5.71 11.61 -2.05
N ARG A 282 -6.82 11.30 -1.39
CA ARG A 282 -7.50 12.20 -0.45
C ARG A 282 -7.71 11.53 0.91
N ASN A 283 -7.75 12.33 1.98
CA ASN A 283 -8.03 11.84 3.34
C ASN A 283 -7.01 10.77 3.77
N VAL A 284 -5.72 11.13 3.71
CA VAL A 284 -4.63 10.23 4.08
C VAL A 284 -4.05 10.63 5.44
N MET A 285 -4.02 9.69 6.37
CA MET A 285 -3.42 9.85 7.69
C MET A 285 -2.18 8.96 7.82
N VAL A 286 -1.00 9.58 7.92
CA VAL A 286 0.26 8.93 8.24
C VAL A 286 0.62 9.28 9.69
N ASN A 287 0.63 8.29 10.57
CA ASN A 287 0.82 8.53 12.01
C ASN A 287 1.83 7.56 12.63
N ASN A 288 2.77 8.09 13.42
CA ASN A 288 3.79 7.28 14.09
C ASN A 288 4.53 6.34 13.13
N VAL A 289 5.01 6.90 12.01
CA VAL A 289 5.83 6.19 11.02
C VAL A 289 7.28 6.64 11.14
N HIS A 290 8.22 5.71 11.01
CA HIS A 290 9.64 6.04 10.90
C HIS A 290 10.15 5.71 9.51
N VAL A 291 10.98 6.58 8.94
CA VAL A 291 11.61 6.33 7.64
C VAL A 291 13.13 6.48 7.77
N SER A 292 13.87 5.45 7.35
CA SER A 292 15.32 5.45 7.32
C SER A 292 15.83 5.17 5.92
N LEU A 293 16.62 6.09 5.37
CA LEU A 293 17.03 6.06 3.96
C LEU A 293 18.54 6.01 3.73
N TYR A 294 19.37 6.00 4.79
CA TYR A 294 20.84 5.92 4.69
C TYR A 294 21.47 6.92 3.70
N GLY A 295 20.91 8.13 3.58
CA GLY A 295 21.32 9.21 2.68
C GLY A 295 20.53 9.32 1.37
N ALA A 296 19.51 8.48 1.16
CA ALA A 296 18.64 8.60 -0.01
C ALA A 296 17.71 9.83 0.10
N ASN A 297 16.79 9.99 -0.84
CA ASN A 297 16.18 11.28 -1.16
C ASN A 297 15.22 11.78 -0.08
N ARG A 298 13.99 11.25 -0.04
CA ARG A 298 12.88 11.93 0.65
C ARG A 298 12.17 10.95 1.56
N ALA A 299 12.09 11.26 2.84
CA ALA A 299 11.39 10.39 3.77
C ALA A 299 9.90 10.27 3.37
N TYR A 300 9.27 11.43 3.16
CA TYR A 300 7.90 11.53 2.68
C TYR A 300 7.86 12.37 1.40
N PHE A 301 7.20 11.85 0.38
CA PHE A 301 6.88 12.56 -0.85
C PHE A 301 5.37 12.74 -0.93
N VAL A 302 4.91 13.99 -1.07
CA VAL A 302 3.51 14.33 -1.28
C VAL A 302 3.42 15.15 -2.55
N GLY A 303 2.58 14.79 -3.50
CA GLY A 303 2.50 15.61 -4.70
C GLY A 303 1.43 15.23 -5.68
N ASN A 304 1.31 16.08 -6.71
CA ASN A 304 0.52 15.81 -7.89
C ASN A 304 1.43 15.92 -9.13
N SER A 305 1.17 15.11 -10.14
CA SER A 305 2.12 14.95 -11.26
C SER A 305 1.47 14.61 -12.60
N PHE A 306 0.18 14.31 -12.65
CA PHE A 306 -0.53 13.92 -13.86
C PHE A 306 -1.85 14.66 -14.01
N GLU A 307 -2.35 14.69 -15.24
CA GLU A 307 -3.63 15.29 -15.56
C GLU A 307 -4.75 14.68 -14.72
N GLY A 308 -5.46 15.47 -13.93
CA GLY A 308 -6.57 14.99 -13.10
C GLY A 308 -6.18 14.65 -11.66
N ASP A 309 -4.89 14.69 -11.30
CA ASP A 309 -4.46 14.34 -9.94
C ASP A 309 -5.05 15.30 -8.89
N VAL A 310 -5.57 14.70 -7.82
CA VAL A 310 -6.03 15.41 -6.62
C VAL A 310 -5.32 14.82 -5.41
N THR A 311 -4.51 15.63 -4.72
CA THR A 311 -3.81 15.23 -3.49
C THR A 311 -4.21 16.16 -2.35
N GLU A 312 -5.14 15.73 -1.50
CA GLU A 312 -5.84 16.66 -0.61
C GLU A 312 -6.12 16.06 0.77
N ASN A 313 -6.10 16.90 1.81
CA ASN A 313 -6.35 16.48 3.20
C ASN A 313 -5.40 15.35 3.62
N ILE A 314 -4.11 15.65 3.57
CA ILE A 314 -3.03 14.73 3.91
C ILE A 314 -2.43 15.17 5.24
N THR A 315 -2.42 14.28 6.23
CA THR A 315 -1.77 14.54 7.52
C THR A 315 -0.63 13.58 7.74
N ILE A 316 0.57 14.12 7.96
CA ILE A 316 1.75 13.38 8.42
C ILE A 316 2.07 13.86 9.83
N GLN A 317 1.89 12.98 10.82
CA GLN A 317 2.03 13.36 12.22
C GLN A 317 2.76 12.34 13.09
N ASN A 318 3.37 12.82 14.18
CA ASN A 318 4.10 12.01 15.17
C ASN A 318 5.15 11.08 14.53
N SER A 319 5.56 11.42 13.33
CA SER A 319 6.40 10.60 12.47
C SER A 319 7.82 11.13 12.48
N SER A 320 8.73 10.37 11.88
CA SER A 320 10.15 10.69 11.99
C SER A 320 10.93 10.16 10.82
N CYS A 321 12.05 10.80 10.53
CA CYS A 321 13.07 10.19 9.70
C CYS A 321 14.46 10.34 10.33
N ASP A 322 15.33 9.43 9.97
CA ASP A 322 16.76 9.61 10.04
C ASP A 322 17.36 9.41 8.64
N GLU A 323 18.55 9.97 8.48
CA GLU A 323 19.40 9.74 7.31
C GLU A 323 18.67 9.93 5.97
N SER A 324 17.79 10.93 5.91
CA SER A 324 17.06 11.33 4.70
C SER A 324 17.47 12.74 4.32
N ARG A 325 17.55 13.04 3.02
CA ARG A 325 17.90 14.41 2.57
C ARG A 325 16.77 15.39 2.78
N THR A 326 15.54 14.97 2.50
CA THR A 326 14.36 15.77 2.75
C THR A 326 13.41 15.04 3.69
N GLY A 327 12.90 15.72 4.71
CA GLY A 327 11.85 15.19 5.59
C GLY A 327 10.55 15.01 4.80
N VAL A 328 9.89 16.11 4.44
CA VAL A 328 8.69 16.10 3.59
C VAL A 328 8.93 16.91 2.33
N PHE A 329 8.83 16.26 1.18
CA PHE A 329 8.92 16.89 -0.13
C PHE A 329 7.54 17.05 -0.73
N ILE A 330 7.17 18.29 -1.06
CA ILE A 330 5.87 18.66 -1.60
C ILE A 330 6.07 19.07 -3.07
N LEU A 331 5.58 18.24 -3.99
CA LEU A 331 5.59 18.51 -5.42
C LEU A 331 4.24 19.06 -5.89
N ILE A 332 4.28 20.30 -6.36
CA ILE A 332 3.16 20.99 -7.00
C ILE A 332 3.40 20.91 -8.51
N GLY A 333 2.88 19.85 -9.15
CA GLY A 333 3.29 19.28 -10.43
C GLY A 333 3.72 20.24 -11.55
N TYR A 334 4.61 19.77 -12.42
CA TYR A 334 5.16 20.54 -13.54
C TYR A 334 4.22 20.60 -14.74
N ALA A 335 4.12 21.74 -15.40
CA ALA A 335 3.38 21.90 -16.64
C ALA A 335 4.42 22.06 -17.73
N LYS A 336 4.23 21.40 -18.86
CA LYS A 336 4.93 21.81 -20.08
C LYS A 336 4.06 22.89 -20.70
N ASP A 337 4.67 24.02 -21.05
CA ASP A 337 3.98 25.17 -21.66
C ASP A 337 3.18 24.75 -22.91
N GLU A 338 3.66 23.73 -23.63
CA GLU A 338 3.05 23.19 -24.86
C GLU A 338 1.81 22.31 -24.64
N ASN A 339 1.57 21.82 -23.42
CA ASN A 339 0.41 20.98 -23.06
C ASN A 339 0.07 21.18 -21.58
N PRO A 340 -0.60 22.28 -21.22
CA PRO A 340 -0.96 22.55 -19.84
C PRO A 340 -2.00 21.52 -19.37
N ARG A 341 -1.68 20.84 -18.28
CA ARG A 341 -2.63 19.93 -17.62
C ARG A 341 -3.88 20.70 -17.18
N LYS A 342 -5.10 20.24 -17.47
CA LYS A 342 -6.35 20.93 -17.15
C LYS A 342 -6.75 20.80 -15.69
N LYS A 343 -6.34 19.75 -14.97
CA LYS A 343 -6.63 19.62 -13.53
C LYS A 343 -5.41 19.14 -12.74
N LEU A 344 -4.99 19.92 -11.73
CA LEU A 344 -4.05 19.51 -10.68
C LEU A 344 -4.46 20.16 -9.36
N ILE A 345 -4.67 19.36 -8.32
CA ILE A 345 -5.05 19.84 -6.97
C ILE A 345 -4.05 19.33 -5.93
N ILE A 346 -3.54 20.23 -5.09
CA ILE A 346 -2.77 19.90 -3.89
C ILE A 346 -3.13 20.87 -2.75
N ASP A 347 -3.79 20.36 -1.71
CA ASP A 347 -4.44 21.20 -0.68
C ASP A 347 -4.57 20.49 0.67
N ASP A 348 -4.74 21.26 1.74
CA ASP A 348 -4.93 20.83 3.13
C ASP A 348 -3.88 19.80 3.59
N ILE A 349 -2.61 20.17 3.43
CA ILE A 349 -1.48 19.31 3.83
C ILE A 349 -0.97 19.74 5.21
N LYS A 350 -1.00 18.80 6.16
CA LYS A 350 -0.64 19.00 7.56
C LYS A 350 0.58 18.17 7.91
N ILE A 351 1.63 18.82 8.41
CA ILE A 351 2.89 18.21 8.87
C ILE A 351 3.04 18.57 10.34
N LEU A 352 2.69 17.64 11.24
CA LEU A 352 2.45 17.92 12.66
C LEU A 352 3.32 17.10 13.60
N ASN A 353 4.02 17.73 14.53
CA ASN A 353 4.71 17.06 15.63
C ASN A 353 5.70 15.98 15.19
N ASN A 354 6.40 16.18 14.06
CA ASN A 354 7.35 15.22 13.52
C ASN A 354 8.79 15.53 13.96
N LYS A 355 9.65 14.52 13.98
CA LYS A 355 11.09 14.70 14.21
C LYS A 355 11.89 14.22 13.01
N PHE A 356 12.55 15.15 12.32
CA PHE A 356 13.37 14.84 11.15
C PHE A 356 14.84 15.05 11.47
N ASP A 357 15.63 13.98 11.38
CA ASP A 357 17.09 14.03 11.44
C ASP A 357 17.63 13.86 10.02
N LEU A 358 18.11 14.97 9.46
CA LEU A 358 18.41 15.04 8.04
C LEU A 358 19.91 14.88 7.79
N MET A 359 20.25 14.57 6.56
CA MET A 359 21.64 14.58 6.13
C MET A 359 21.79 15.11 4.73
N SER A 360 22.88 15.82 4.47
CA SER A 360 23.22 16.25 3.11
C SER A 360 23.70 15.07 2.28
N ILE A 361 23.69 15.24 0.94
CA ILE A 361 24.16 14.20 0.03
C ILE A 361 25.64 13.88 0.34
N GLN A 362 25.92 12.61 0.64
CA GLN A 362 27.30 12.13 0.73
C GLN A 362 27.92 12.06 -0.69
N GLU A 363 29.21 11.73 -0.81
CA GLU A 363 29.77 11.37 -2.11
C GLU A 363 29.07 10.09 -2.61
N ILE A 364 28.25 10.21 -3.65
CA ILE A 364 27.48 9.09 -4.22
C ILE A 364 28.03 8.78 -5.61
N ASP A 365 28.54 7.57 -5.77
CA ASP A 365 28.88 7.00 -7.06
C ASP A 365 27.64 6.33 -7.67
N VAL A 366 26.90 7.10 -8.46
CA VAL A 366 25.66 6.62 -9.09
C VAL A 366 26.00 5.57 -10.15
N LYS A 367 25.82 4.30 -9.79
CA LYS A 367 26.00 3.16 -10.71
C LYS A 367 24.79 2.88 -11.60
N ASN A 368 23.60 3.36 -11.21
CA ASN A 368 22.39 3.16 -12.00
C ASN A 368 22.32 4.17 -13.16
N PRO A 369 22.44 3.74 -14.43
CA PRO A 369 22.49 4.64 -15.60
C PRO A 369 21.17 5.38 -15.85
N HIS A 370 20.07 4.91 -15.26
CA HIS A 370 18.80 5.60 -15.34
C HIS A 370 18.75 6.83 -14.43
N ILE A 371 19.71 7.02 -13.52
CA ILE A 371 19.69 8.11 -12.55
C ILE A 371 20.33 9.39 -13.08
N THR A 372 19.53 10.46 -13.02
CA THR A 372 20.02 11.81 -13.34
C THR A 372 20.27 12.58 -12.04
N LEU A 373 21.55 12.81 -11.75
CA LEU A 373 22.02 13.52 -10.54
C LEU A 373 21.32 14.85 -10.29
N LYS A 374 20.94 15.58 -11.35
CA LYS A 374 20.25 16.88 -11.23
C LYS A 374 18.88 16.80 -10.55
N TYR A 375 18.25 15.62 -10.48
CA TYR A 375 16.94 15.42 -9.84
C TYR A 375 17.05 14.98 -8.37
N LEU A 376 18.28 14.85 -7.85
CA LEU A 376 18.55 14.58 -6.45
C LEU A 376 18.52 15.88 -5.64
N ASP A 377 17.88 15.85 -4.48
CA ASP A 377 17.87 16.99 -3.56
C ASP A 377 19.29 17.27 -3.05
N LYS A 378 19.80 18.48 -3.32
CA LYS A 378 21.19 18.86 -2.99
C LYS A 378 21.37 19.33 -1.55
N TYR A 379 20.29 19.80 -0.93
CA TYR A 379 20.30 20.41 0.39
C TYR A 379 19.48 19.55 1.34
N SER A 380 19.92 19.48 2.59
CA SER A 380 19.12 18.87 3.65
C SER A 380 17.97 19.81 4.03
N SER A 381 16.72 19.36 3.84
CA SER A 381 15.53 20.22 4.04
C SER A 381 14.45 19.54 4.88
N GLY A 382 13.94 20.23 5.90
CA GLY A 382 12.84 19.71 6.71
C GLY A 382 11.58 19.50 5.90
N VAL A 383 11.04 20.61 5.38
CA VAL A 383 9.95 20.60 4.39
C VAL A 383 10.42 21.33 3.13
N TYR A 384 10.28 20.71 1.97
CA TYR A 384 10.68 21.30 0.68
C TYR A 384 9.52 21.35 -0.30
N PHE A 385 9.11 22.55 -0.68
CA PHE A 385 8.15 22.81 -1.74
C PHE A 385 8.83 23.02 -3.09
N ILE A 386 8.35 22.37 -4.14
CA ILE A 386 8.84 22.56 -5.50
C ILE A 386 7.69 22.50 -6.51
N GLY A 387 7.91 23.14 -7.66
CA GLY A 387 7.12 22.90 -8.86
C GLY A 387 6.60 24.19 -9.48
N ASN A 388 5.38 24.14 -10.01
CA ASN A 388 4.76 25.28 -10.67
C ASN A 388 4.12 26.28 -9.69
N GLU A 389 4.02 27.54 -10.11
CA GLU A 389 3.38 28.64 -9.36
C GLU A 389 1.92 28.88 -9.78
N TYR A 390 1.16 27.84 -10.18
CA TYR A 390 -0.25 28.05 -10.50
C TYR A 390 -1.09 27.91 -9.22
N THR A 391 -1.73 28.99 -8.80
CA THR A 391 -2.45 29.05 -7.52
C THR A 391 -3.95 29.33 -7.64
N SER A 392 -4.46 29.46 -8.87
CA SER A 392 -5.89 29.64 -9.11
C SER A 392 -6.22 29.11 -10.49
N SER A 393 -7.43 28.61 -10.65
CA SER A 393 -7.94 28.27 -11.98
C SER A 393 -7.90 29.47 -12.91
N PHE A 394 -7.56 29.24 -14.18
CA PHE A 394 -7.45 30.30 -15.19
C PHE A 394 -7.92 29.78 -16.55
N THR A 395 -8.17 30.70 -17.48
CA THR A 395 -8.53 30.38 -18.85
C THR A 395 -7.39 30.83 -19.78
N THR A 396 -6.90 29.95 -20.66
CA THR A 396 -5.85 30.29 -21.64
C THR A 396 -6.34 31.30 -22.68
N SER A 397 -5.42 31.87 -23.46
CA SER A 397 -5.74 32.72 -24.61
C SER A 397 -6.59 32.02 -25.67
N GLU A 398 -6.54 30.70 -25.79
CA GLU A 398 -7.43 29.92 -26.69
C GLU A 398 -8.77 29.51 -26.04
N GLY A 399 -9.08 30.01 -24.83
CA GLY A 399 -10.36 29.76 -24.16
C GLY A 399 -10.44 28.45 -23.37
N GLN A 400 -9.31 27.77 -23.10
CA GLN A 400 -9.29 26.54 -22.32
C GLN A 400 -9.28 26.84 -20.82
N TYR A 401 -10.25 26.34 -20.06
CA TYR A 401 -10.26 26.42 -18.61
C TYR A 401 -9.32 25.38 -17.99
N ILE A 402 -8.44 25.84 -17.10
CA ILE A 402 -7.48 25.05 -16.34
C ILE A 402 -7.82 25.21 -14.86
N GLU A 403 -8.12 24.10 -14.19
CA GLU A 403 -8.33 23.97 -12.75
C GLU A 403 -6.98 23.71 -12.03
N ARG A 404 -6.58 24.67 -11.20
CA ARG A 404 -5.37 24.61 -10.38
C ARG A 404 -5.69 25.05 -8.98
N ILE A 405 -5.56 24.13 -8.04
CA ILE A 405 -5.74 24.43 -6.61
C ILE A 405 -4.44 24.06 -5.91
N THR A 406 -3.79 25.08 -5.36
CA THR A 406 -2.64 24.94 -4.46
C THR A 406 -3.03 25.68 -3.19
N GLY A 407 -3.50 24.97 -2.17
CA GLY A 407 -4.22 25.60 -1.07
C GLY A 407 -3.43 25.75 0.24
N ASP A 408 -4.00 25.29 1.35
CA ASP A 408 -3.53 25.53 2.71
C ASP A 408 -2.52 24.45 3.15
N PHE A 409 -1.41 24.90 3.72
CA PHE A 409 -0.38 24.06 4.32
C PHE A 409 -0.22 24.44 5.80
N LEU A 410 -0.15 23.45 6.68
CA LEU A 410 0.14 23.63 8.10
C LEU A 410 1.38 22.85 8.49
N ILE A 411 2.40 23.55 8.98
CA ILE A 411 3.64 22.97 9.49
C ILE A 411 3.75 23.38 10.95
N GLU A 412 3.48 22.45 11.87
CA GLU A 412 3.38 22.76 13.29
C GLU A 412 4.05 21.74 14.21
N GLY A 413 4.79 22.20 15.21
CA GLY A 413 5.33 21.34 16.27
C GLY A 413 6.48 20.43 15.84
N ASN A 414 7.05 20.61 14.65
CA ASN A 414 8.10 19.72 14.14
C ASN A 414 9.47 20.07 14.73
N THR A 415 10.43 19.16 14.63
CA THR A 415 11.84 19.42 14.94
C THR A 415 12.69 18.99 13.76
N PHE A 416 13.52 19.91 13.26
CA PHE A 416 14.44 19.66 12.17
C PHE A 416 15.89 19.68 12.70
N ASN A 417 16.56 18.53 12.69
CA ASN A 417 17.96 18.41 13.04
C ASN A 417 18.79 18.28 11.77
N ASN A 418 20.02 18.82 11.79
CA ASN A 418 20.99 18.69 10.70
C ASN A 418 20.47 19.16 9.33
N ALA A 419 19.57 20.15 9.33
CA ALA A 419 18.98 20.72 8.13
C ALA A 419 19.74 21.97 7.69
N ASP A 420 20.08 22.07 6.40
CA ASP A 420 20.50 23.33 5.76
C ASP A 420 19.34 24.33 5.82
N PHE A 421 18.11 23.83 5.64
CA PHE A 421 16.87 24.61 5.70
C PHE A 421 15.79 23.86 6.46
N GLY A 422 15.19 24.48 7.49
CA GLY A 422 13.99 23.93 8.12
C GLY A 422 12.83 23.81 7.12
N ILE A 423 12.54 24.90 6.40
CA ILE A 423 11.52 24.96 5.36
C ILE A 423 12.09 25.68 4.14
N ARG A 424 11.93 25.10 2.96
CA ARG A 424 12.45 25.63 1.69
C ARG A 424 11.36 25.61 0.62
N SER A 425 11.36 26.61 -0.25
CA SER A 425 10.55 26.63 -1.47
C SER A 425 11.39 26.95 -2.69
N TRP A 426 11.14 26.24 -3.79
CA TRP A 426 11.67 26.59 -5.10
C TRP A 426 10.58 26.42 -6.16
N TYR A 427 9.86 27.50 -6.36
CA TYR A 427 8.98 27.64 -7.52
C TYR A 427 9.76 28.40 -8.59
N GLY A 428 9.57 28.06 -9.87
CA GLY A 428 10.44 28.47 -10.98
C GLY A 428 10.51 29.98 -11.27
N ASN A 429 10.54 30.35 -12.54
CA ASN A 429 10.53 31.76 -12.94
C ASN A 429 9.10 32.30 -12.97
N LYS A 430 8.97 33.58 -12.58
CA LYS A 430 7.76 34.40 -12.65
C LYS A 430 7.16 34.39 -14.06
N ASP A 431 5.84 34.22 -14.14
CA ASP A 431 5.02 34.26 -15.36
C ASP A 431 3.80 35.15 -15.10
N GLU A 432 3.25 35.76 -16.12
CA GLU A 432 2.13 36.70 -15.99
C GLU A 432 0.81 36.03 -15.56
N PHE A 433 0.66 34.72 -15.80
CA PHE A 433 -0.46 33.91 -15.32
C PHE A 433 -0.18 33.22 -13.98
N LYS A 434 1.02 33.40 -13.40
CA LYS A 434 1.41 32.84 -12.10
C LYS A 434 1.11 33.82 -10.96
N GLY A 435 0.38 33.35 -9.96
CA GLY A 435 0.13 34.03 -8.70
C GLY A 435 0.62 33.18 -7.54
N TYR A 436 0.92 33.78 -6.39
CA TYR A 436 1.26 33.04 -5.17
C TYR A 436 0.10 33.13 -4.19
N VAL A 437 -0.94 32.32 -4.38
CA VAL A 437 -2.12 32.28 -3.49
C VAL A 437 -2.21 30.92 -2.77
N HIS A 438 -1.10 30.46 -2.18
CA HIS A 438 -1.12 29.37 -1.23
C HIS A 438 -0.75 29.91 0.16
N ARG A 439 -1.35 29.35 1.21
CA ARG A 439 -1.10 29.78 2.59
C ARG A 439 -0.28 28.73 3.29
N VAL A 440 0.95 29.06 3.66
CA VAL A 440 1.78 28.22 4.52
C VAL A 440 1.75 28.79 5.94
N ASN A 441 1.07 28.09 6.85
CA ASN A 441 1.04 28.42 8.27
C ASN A 441 2.14 27.64 8.99
N ILE A 442 3.12 28.34 9.57
CA ILE A 442 4.26 27.75 10.28
C ILE A 442 4.17 28.14 11.75
N LYS A 443 4.13 27.16 12.66
CA LYS A 443 3.95 27.38 14.10
C LYS A 443 4.82 26.45 14.94
N ASN A 444 5.49 26.96 15.97
CA ASN A 444 6.13 26.14 17.00
C ASN A 444 7.07 25.02 16.47
N ASN A 445 7.89 25.29 15.44
CA ASN A 445 8.85 24.33 14.87
C ASN A 445 10.29 24.60 15.29
#